data_AF-A0A8T2X436-F1
#
_entry.id   AF-A0A8T2X436-F1
#
_cell.length_a   1.000
_cell.length_b   1.000
_cell.length_c   1.000
_cell.angle_alpha   90.00
_cell.angle_beta   90.00
_cell.angle_gamma   90.00
#
_symmetry.space_group_name_H-M   'P 1'
#
loop_
_entity.id
_entity.type
_entity.pdbx_description
1 polymer ?
#
loop_
_entity_poly.entity_id
_entity_poly.type
_entity_poly.pdbx_seq_one_letter_code
_entity_poly.pdbx_strand_id
1 'polypeptide(L)'
;MVSSKDEVSLAGHDGYIVRGGRDLFHLLPDAFKGIKQIGVIGWGSQGPAQAQNLRDSLAEAKSDIKVKIGLRKGSRSFAEARGAGFTEENRTLGNIWETVSGSDLVLLLISDAAQADNYEKVFSHMKPNSILGATDVALGWSVALGSPFTFATTLEQEYKSDIFGERGILLGAVHGIVESMFRRYTENGMSEDEAYKNTVECITGTISTMGMLAVHNSLSAEGKKEFETAYSASYYPCMDILYECYEDVALEVRFAVLYWLDVAFMGRQVYSVSGG
;
A
#
# COMPACT_ATOMS: atom_id res chain seq x y z
N MET A 1 -9.58 -0.49 -21.33
CA MET A 1 -9.89 0.79 -22.03
C MET A 1 -9.54 2.00 -21.15
N VAL A 2 -8.64 1.83 -20.17
CA VAL A 2 -8.39 2.80 -19.10
C VAL A 2 -6.93 3.26 -19.21
N SER A 3 -6.71 4.51 -19.62
CA SER A 3 -5.41 5.21 -19.79
C SER A 3 -4.41 4.64 -20.81
N SER A 4 -3.55 5.50 -21.36
CA SER A 4 -2.39 5.06 -22.14
C SER A 4 -1.41 4.33 -21.21
N LYS A 5 -0.98 3.14 -21.62
CA LYS A 5 0.20 2.52 -21.01
C LYS A 5 1.41 3.28 -21.50
N ASP A 6 2.18 3.81 -20.57
CA ASP A 6 3.42 4.49 -20.87
C ASP A 6 4.58 3.54 -20.62
N GLU A 7 5.48 3.45 -21.59
CA GLU A 7 6.72 2.69 -21.47
C GLU A 7 7.75 3.51 -20.69
N VAL A 8 8.42 2.88 -19.74
CA VAL A 8 9.50 3.45 -18.94
C VAL A 8 10.69 2.51 -18.94
N SER A 9 11.90 3.06 -19.03
CA SER A 9 13.14 2.30 -18.94
C SER A 9 13.89 2.69 -17.68
N LEU A 10 14.14 1.72 -16.80
CA LEU A 10 14.88 1.89 -15.55
C LEU A 10 16.14 1.04 -15.62
N ALA A 11 17.30 1.69 -15.70
CA ALA A 11 18.61 1.03 -15.80
C ALA A 11 18.71 -0.01 -16.94
N GLY A 12 18.03 0.24 -18.07
CA GLY A 12 18.00 -0.67 -19.22
C GLY A 12 16.96 -1.79 -19.13
N HIS A 13 16.09 -1.77 -18.11
CA HIS A 13 14.93 -2.63 -17.99
C HIS A 13 13.66 -1.87 -18.34
N ASP A 14 12.99 -2.32 -19.40
CA ASP A 14 11.75 -1.70 -19.86
C ASP A 14 10.54 -2.25 -19.08
N GLY A 15 9.58 -1.38 -18.81
CA GLY A 15 8.35 -1.69 -18.10
C GLY A 15 7.22 -0.75 -18.50
N TYR A 16 6.01 -1.06 -18.04
CA TYR A 16 4.83 -0.25 -18.32
C TYR A 16 4.24 0.32 -17.04
N ILE A 17 3.80 1.57 -17.13
CA ILE A 17 3.03 2.24 -16.09
C ILE A 17 1.73 2.80 -16.66
N VAL A 18 0.78 3.03 -15.78
CA VAL A 18 -0.39 3.86 -16.02
C VAL A 18 -0.19 5.16 -15.26
N ARG A 19 -0.25 6.31 -15.95
CA ARG A 19 -0.31 7.61 -15.25
C ARG A 19 -1.71 7.80 -14.67
N GLY A 20 -1.78 8.28 -13.44
CA GLY A 20 -3.03 8.75 -12.86
C GLY A 20 -3.24 10.24 -13.14
N GLY A 21 -4.38 10.73 -12.65
CA GLY A 21 -4.80 12.11 -12.83
C GLY A 21 -6.31 12.24 -12.72
N ARG A 22 -6.80 13.38 -12.21
CA ARG A 22 -8.24 13.64 -12.10
C ARG A 22 -8.91 13.76 -13.46
N ASP A 23 -8.15 14.16 -14.47
CA ASP A 23 -8.57 14.18 -15.86
C ASP A 23 -8.98 12.79 -16.37
N LEU A 24 -8.56 11.71 -15.72
CA LEU A 24 -8.93 10.33 -16.05
C LEU A 24 -10.22 9.85 -15.36
N PHE A 25 -10.82 10.63 -14.46
CA PHE A 25 -11.99 10.18 -13.68
C PHE A 25 -13.21 9.87 -14.57
N HIS A 26 -13.33 10.51 -15.73
CA HIS A 26 -14.37 10.21 -16.71
C HIS A 26 -14.31 8.77 -17.26
N LEU A 27 -13.19 8.07 -17.10
CA LEU A 27 -13.01 6.66 -17.51
C LEU A 27 -13.46 5.67 -16.42
N LEU A 28 -13.69 6.11 -15.18
CA LEU A 28 -14.04 5.24 -14.06
C LEU A 28 -15.35 4.45 -14.27
N PRO A 29 -16.42 5.00 -14.87
CA PRO A 29 -17.63 4.22 -15.14
C PRO A 29 -17.39 3.01 -16.07
N ASP A 30 -16.50 3.16 -17.05
CA ASP A 30 -16.12 2.08 -17.95
C ASP A 30 -15.18 1.08 -17.26
N ALA A 31 -14.23 1.57 -16.46
CA ALA A 31 -13.33 0.74 -15.65
C ALA A 31 -14.09 -0.16 -14.68
N PHE A 32 -15.18 0.35 -14.10
CA PHE A 32 -16.04 -0.35 -13.16
C PHE A 32 -17.32 -0.91 -13.79
N LYS A 33 -17.32 -1.17 -15.09
CA LYS A 33 -18.49 -1.71 -15.78
C LYS A 33 -18.98 -2.99 -15.13
N GLY A 34 -20.24 -2.98 -14.69
CA GLY A 34 -20.89 -4.12 -14.02
C GLY A 34 -20.84 -4.06 -12.49
N ILE A 35 -20.05 -3.14 -11.91
CA ILE A 35 -20.02 -2.88 -10.47
C ILE A 35 -21.10 -1.84 -10.15
N LYS A 36 -21.94 -2.12 -9.16
CA LYS A 36 -22.95 -1.19 -8.62
C LYS A 36 -22.62 -0.79 -7.19
N GLN A 37 -21.97 -1.68 -6.44
CA GLN A 37 -21.52 -1.40 -5.08
C GLN A 37 -20.08 -1.87 -4.85
N ILE A 38 -19.27 -0.98 -4.27
CA ILE A 38 -17.93 -1.27 -3.74
C ILE A 38 -18.04 -1.35 -2.22
N GLY A 39 -17.75 -2.52 -1.66
CA GLY A 39 -17.75 -2.79 -0.23
C GLY A 39 -16.37 -2.59 0.36
N VAL A 40 -16.17 -1.55 1.17
CA VAL A 40 -14.92 -1.30 1.89
C VAL A 40 -15.03 -1.92 3.29
N ILE A 41 -14.28 -2.99 3.53
CA ILE A 41 -14.38 -3.77 4.76
C ILE A 41 -13.26 -3.37 5.72
N GLY A 42 -13.63 -2.80 6.86
CA GLY A 42 -12.66 -2.27 7.83
C GLY A 42 -12.52 -0.75 7.81
N TRP A 43 -11.99 -0.21 8.91
CA TRP A 43 -11.81 1.22 9.14
C TRP A 43 -10.52 1.48 9.93
N GLY A 44 -9.43 0.83 9.50
CA GLY A 44 -8.08 1.01 10.04
C GLY A 44 -7.39 2.22 9.40
N SER A 45 -6.10 2.09 9.07
CA SER A 45 -5.33 3.16 8.40
C SER A 45 -5.79 3.40 6.96
N GLN A 46 -5.98 2.33 6.17
CA GLN A 46 -6.31 2.45 4.75
C GLN A 46 -7.81 2.68 4.47
N GLY A 47 -8.69 2.06 5.27
CA GLY A 47 -10.15 2.11 5.08
C GLY A 47 -10.73 3.52 4.90
N PRO A 48 -10.51 4.47 5.84
CA PRO A 48 -11.04 5.81 5.76
C PRO A 48 -10.55 6.59 4.54
N ALA A 49 -9.26 6.49 4.22
CA ALA A 49 -8.66 7.22 3.10
C ALA A 49 -9.19 6.69 1.76
N GLN A 50 -9.15 5.37 1.56
CA GLN A 50 -9.61 4.78 0.31
C GLN A 50 -11.10 4.96 0.08
N ALA A 51 -11.93 4.81 1.12
CA ALA A 51 -13.36 4.99 1.00
C ALA A 51 -13.74 6.43 0.59
N GLN A 52 -13.09 7.44 1.19
CA GLN A 52 -13.35 8.84 0.86
C GLN A 52 -12.85 9.20 -0.53
N ASN A 53 -11.64 8.76 -0.91
CA ASN A 53 -11.12 9.00 -2.25
C ASN A 53 -12.01 8.34 -3.32
N LEU A 54 -12.42 7.09 -3.12
CA LEU A 54 -13.35 6.41 -4.03
C LEU A 54 -14.69 7.15 -4.14
N ARG A 55 -15.28 7.54 -3.01
CA ARG A 55 -16.55 8.30 -3.00
C ARG A 55 -16.42 9.60 -3.80
N ASP A 56 -15.36 10.36 -3.55
CA ASP A 56 -15.17 11.68 -4.14
C ASP A 56 -14.85 11.57 -5.64
N SER A 57 -13.97 10.65 -6.04
CA SER A 57 -13.62 10.39 -7.45
C SER A 57 -14.81 9.86 -8.26
N LEU A 58 -15.63 8.98 -7.68
CA LEU A 58 -16.85 8.49 -8.32
C LEU A 58 -17.92 9.58 -8.45
N ALA A 59 -18.04 10.46 -7.46
CA ALA A 59 -18.93 11.62 -7.52
C ALA A 59 -18.49 12.61 -8.63
N GLU A 60 -17.18 12.89 -8.75
CA GLU A 60 -16.62 13.72 -9.81
C GLU A 60 -16.85 13.09 -11.20
N ALA A 61 -16.71 11.77 -11.31
CA ALA A 61 -17.03 10.99 -12.50
C ALA A 61 -18.54 10.88 -12.80
N LYS A 62 -19.42 11.41 -11.93
CA LYS A 62 -20.89 11.28 -12.01
C LYS A 62 -21.35 9.82 -12.11
N SER A 63 -20.64 8.94 -11.41
CA SER A 63 -20.97 7.52 -11.34
C SER A 63 -22.01 7.25 -10.25
N ASP A 64 -22.94 6.34 -10.53
CA ASP A 64 -23.96 5.90 -9.57
C ASP A 64 -23.46 4.77 -8.63
N ILE A 65 -22.18 4.39 -8.74
CA ILE A 65 -21.58 3.33 -7.92
C ILE A 65 -21.58 3.74 -6.45
N LYS A 66 -22.13 2.87 -5.59
CA LYS A 66 -22.17 3.12 -4.15
C LYS A 66 -20.93 2.56 -3.46
N VAL A 67 -20.23 3.41 -2.71
CA VAL A 67 -19.22 2.98 -1.74
C VAL A 67 -19.91 2.69 -0.40
N LYS A 68 -19.81 1.46 0.10
CA LYS A 68 -20.43 1.04 1.37
C LYS A 68 -19.39 0.46 2.31
N ILE A 69 -19.38 0.94 3.55
CA ILE A 69 -18.46 0.49 4.59
C ILE A 69 -19.07 -0.69 5.35
N GLY A 70 -18.30 -1.77 5.47
CA GLY A 70 -18.67 -2.96 6.23
C GLY A 70 -17.83 -3.09 7.49
N LEU A 71 -18.47 -2.99 8.66
CA LEU A 71 -17.81 -3.14 9.96
C LEU A 71 -18.36 -4.33 10.75
N ARG A 72 -17.50 -4.92 11.58
CA ARG A 72 -17.92 -5.96 12.54
C ARG A 72 -18.90 -5.38 13.56
N LYS A 73 -19.85 -6.20 14.01
CA LYS A 73 -20.81 -5.80 15.06
C LYS A 73 -20.06 -5.31 16.30
N GLY A 74 -20.44 -4.14 16.83
CA GLY A 74 -19.79 -3.53 17.99
C GLY A 74 -18.43 -2.89 17.72
N SER A 75 -18.07 -2.67 16.45
CA SER A 75 -16.86 -1.90 16.12
C SER A 75 -16.92 -0.50 16.74
N ARG A 76 -15.78 -0.02 17.26
CA ARG A 76 -15.68 1.35 17.78
C ARG A 76 -15.69 2.39 16.65
N SER A 77 -15.27 1.98 15.45
CA SER A 77 -15.14 2.84 14.27
C SER A 77 -16.46 3.22 13.59
N PHE A 78 -17.62 2.74 14.07
CA PHE A 78 -18.92 3.18 13.53
C PHE A 78 -19.10 4.70 13.67
N ALA A 79 -18.67 5.29 14.80
CA ALA A 79 -18.78 6.73 15.01
C ALA A 79 -17.90 7.53 14.04
N GLU A 80 -16.68 7.05 13.79
CA GLU A 80 -15.74 7.67 12.86
C GLU A 80 -16.22 7.57 11.40
N ALA A 81 -16.74 6.41 10.98
CA ALA A 81 -17.32 6.24 9.65
C ALA A 81 -18.51 7.18 9.43
N ARG A 82 -19.39 7.35 10.43
CA ARG A 82 -20.48 8.33 10.38
C ARG A 82 -19.97 9.76 10.31
N GLY A 83 -18.92 10.09 11.08
CA GLY A 83 -18.26 11.39 11.03
C GLY A 83 -17.70 11.72 9.64
N ALA A 84 -17.25 10.70 8.89
CA ALA A 84 -16.81 10.83 7.51
C ALA A 84 -17.95 10.84 6.47
N GLY A 85 -19.22 10.76 6.90
CA GLY A 85 -20.41 10.81 6.04
C GLY A 85 -20.95 9.45 5.58
N PHE A 86 -20.37 8.33 6.04
CA PHE A 86 -20.89 7.00 5.76
C PHE A 86 -21.90 6.59 6.83
N THR A 87 -23.18 6.43 6.48
CA THR A 87 -24.22 6.16 7.48
C THR A 87 -25.18 5.05 7.07
N GLU A 88 -25.89 4.52 8.06
CA GLU A 88 -26.92 3.52 7.83
C GLU A 88 -28.09 4.11 7.00
N GLU A 89 -28.44 5.38 7.22
CA GLU A 89 -29.57 6.07 6.57
C GLU A 89 -29.35 6.25 5.06
N ASN A 90 -28.14 6.66 4.65
CA ASN A 90 -27.79 6.77 3.22
C ASN A 90 -27.35 5.41 2.62
N ARG A 91 -27.42 4.34 3.44
CA ARG A 91 -27.09 2.95 3.10
C ARG A 91 -25.63 2.77 2.67
N THR A 92 -24.72 3.58 3.20
CA THR A 92 -23.27 3.51 2.93
C THR A 92 -22.46 3.02 4.13
N LEU A 93 -23.10 2.65 5.24
CA LEU A 93 -22.49 1.95 6.37
C LEU A 93 -23.37 0.77 6.80
N GLY A 94 -22.74 -0.34 7.17
CA GLY A 94 -23.48 -1.52 7.64
C GLY A 94 -22.60 -2.62 8.21
N ASN A 95 -23.21 -3.79 8.40
CA ASN A 95 -22.51 -4.97 8.85
C ASN A 95 -21.56 -5.49 7.76
N ILE A 96 -20.40 -5.99 8.17
CA ILE A 96 -19.40 -6.63 7.29
C ILE A 96 -20.02 -7.66 6.34
N TRP A 97 -20.79 -8.63 6.85
CA TRP A 97 -21.26 -9.77 6.05
C TRP A 97 -22.34 -9.34 5.04
N GLU A 98 -23.24 -8.45 5.46
CA GLU A 98 -24.23 -7.85 4.55
C GLU A 98 -23.55 -7.03 3.46
N THR A 99 -22.47 -6.31 3.81
CA THR A 99 -21.72 -5.50 2.85
C THR A 99 -20.97 -6.38 1.85
N VAL A 100 -20.32 -7.45 2.31
CA VAL A 100 -19.65 -8.43 1.42
C VAL A 100 -20.66 -9.05 0.45
N SER A 101 -21.79 -9.57 0.95
CA SER A 101 -22.80 -10.19 0.08
C SER A 101 -23.52 -9.22 -0.84
N GLY A 102 -23.61 -7.94 -0.46
CA GLY A 102 -24.23 -6.90 -1.25
C GLY A 102 -23.34 -6.29 -2.33
N SER A 103 -22.02 -6.47 -2.24
CA SER A 103 -21.05 -5.79 -3.10
C SER A 103 -20.67 -6.59 -4.32
N ASP A 104 -20.35 -5.88 -5.40
CA ASP A 104 -19.79 -6.48 -6.61
C ASP A 104 -18.26 -6.46 -6.51
N LEU A 105 -17.68 -5.36 -6.04
CA LEU A 105 -16.28 -5.29 -5.65
C LEU A 105 -16.16 -5.23 -4.11
N VAL A 106 -15.30 -6.05 -3.52
CA VAL A 106 -15.03 -6.03 -2.07
C VAL A 106 -13.56 -5.70 -1.86
N LEU A 107 -13.28 -4.66 -1.07
CA LEU A 107 -11.96 -4.24 -0.64
C LEU A 107 -11.77 -4.66 0.81
N LEU A 108 -10.91 -5.65 1.06
CA LEU A 108 -10.73 -6.24 2.39
C LEU A 108 -9.66 -5.52 3.20
N LEU A 109 -9.97 -4.32 3.71
CA LEU A 109 -9.02 -3.45 4.42
C LEU A 109 -9.05 -3.67 5.95
N ILE A 110 -9.01 -4.93 6.37
CA ILE A 110 -8.86 -5.35 7.77
C ILE A 110 -7.42 -5.81 8.02
N SER A 111 -7.01 -5.89 9.28
CA SER A 111 -5.67 -6.39 9.62
C SER A 111 -5.41 -7.78 9.05
N ASP A 112 -4.19 -8.04 8.62
CA ASP A 112 -3.75 -9.31 8.04
C ASP A 112 -4.20 -10.50 8.89
N ALA A 113 -3.88 -10.51 10.19
CA ALA A 113 -4.30 -11.60 11.09
C ALA A 113 -5.81 -11.90 11.02
N ALA A 114 -6.64 -10.86 10.89
CA ALA A 114 -8.08 -11.03 10.72
C ALA A 114 -8.46 -11.58 9.34
N GLN A 115 -7.71 -11.27 8.28
CA GLN A 115 -7.87 -11.89 6.96
C GLN A 115 -7.56 -13.39 7.03
N ALA A 116 -6.40 -13.79 7.57
CA ALA A 116 -6.02 -15.20 7.75
C ALA A 116 -7.05 -16.00 8.55
N ASP A 117 -7.65 -15.39 9.57
CA ASP A 117 -8.61 -16.09 10.43
C ASP A 117 -10.02 -16.17 9.81
N ASN A 118 -10.37 -15.30 8.86
CA ASN A 118 -11.75 -15.13 8.40
C ASN A 118 -11.96 -15.35 6.89
N TYR A 119 -10.93 -15.69 6.13
CA TYR A 119 -11.01 -15.78 4.67
C TYR A 119 -12.11 -16.70 4.15
N GLU A 120 -12.26 -17.89 4.72
CA GLU A 120 -13.31 -18.85 4.33
C GLU A 120 -14.71 -18.24 4.52
N LYS A 121 -14.87 -17.48 5.61
CA LYS A 121 -16.12 -16.80 5.91
C LYS A 121 -16.37 -15.64 4.94
N VAL A 122 -15.34 -14.89 4.58
CA VAL A 122 -15.47 -13.84 3.57
C VAL A 122 -15.86 -14.45 2.21
N PHE A 123 -15.14 -15.50 1.76
CA PHE A 123 -15.44 -16.18 0.50
C PHE A 123 -16.84 -16.78 0.44
N SER A 124 -17.34 -17.35 1.55
CA SER A 124 -18.71 -17.90 1.59
C SER A 124 -19.81 -16.84 1.48
N HIS A 125 -19.51 -15.57 1.73
CA HIS A 125 -20.47 -14.46 1.62
C HIS A 125 -20.38 -13.71 0.30
N MET A 126 -19.34 -13.93 -0.52
CA MET A 126 -19.17 -13.22 -1.78
C MET A 126 -20.18 -13.67 -2.83
N LYS A 127 -20.58 -12.73 -3.70
CA LYS A 127 -21.38 -13.06 -4.87
C LYS A 127 -20.57 -13.93 -5.84
N PRO A 128 -21.15 -14.97 -6.47
CA PRO A 128 -20.51 -15.65 -7.58
C PRO A 128 -20.16 -14.66 -8.69
N ASN A 129 -18.97 -14.80 -9.29
CA ASN A 129 -18.47 -13.91 -10.36
C ASN A 129 -18.44 -12.43 -9.97
N SER A 130 -18.26 -12.11 -8.69
CA SER A 130 -18.14 -10.72 -8.21
C SER A 130 -17.06 -9.93 -8.94
N ILE A 131 -16.09 -10.59 -9.61
CA ILE A 131 -15.06 -9.87 -10.36
C ILE A 131 -15.02 -10.31 -11.81
N LEU A 132 -15.48 -9.43 -12.70
CA LEU A 132 -15.39 -9.51 -14.14
C LEU A 132 -14.42 -8.41 -14.62
N GLY A 133 -13.30 -8.77 -15.25
CA GLY A 133 -12.32 -7.79 -15.77
C GLY A 133 -11.36 -7.21 -14.73
N ALA A 134 -10.61 -8.08 -14.04
CA ALA A 134 -9.73 -7.71 -12.93
C ALA A 134 -8.79 -6.52 -13.23
N THR A 135 -8.16 -6.48 -14.41
CA THR A 135 -7.16 -5.46 -14.74
C THR A 135 -7.75 -4.05 -14.84
N ASP A 136 -8.83 -3.85 -15.60
CA ASP A 136 -9.44 -2.52 -15.76
C ASP A 136 -10.04 -2.04 -14.42
N VAL A 137 -10.63 -2.94 -13.62
CA VAL A 137 -11.15 -2.62 -12.28
C VAL A 137 -10.02 -2.20 -11.33
N ALA A 138 -8.89 -2.91 -11.33
CA ALA A 138 -7.75 -2.57 -10.49
C ALA A 138 -7.09 -1.24 -10.87
N LEU A 139 -6.95 -0.97 -12.17
CA LEU A 139 -6.46 0.31 -12.66
C LEU A 139 -7.44 1.44 -12.32
N GLY A 140 -8.74 1.23 -12.51
CA GLY A 140 -9.78 2.18 -12.14
C GLY A 140 -9.77 2.50 -10.63
N TRP A 141 -9.58 1.48 -9.79
CA TRP A 141 -9.42 1.66 -8.35
C TRP A 141 -8.18 2.49 -8.03
N SER A 142 -7.01 2.15 -8.56
CA SER A 142 -5.77 2.90 -8.32
C SER A 142 -5.88 4.37 -8.78
N VAL A 143 -6.46 4.62 -9.96
CA VAL A 143 -6.73 5.99 -10.44
C VAL A 143 -7.70 6.72 -9.51
N ALA A 144 -8.78 6.08 -9.08
CA ALA A 144 -9.75 6.68 -8.17
C ALA A 144 -9.18 6.98 -6.77
N LEU A 145 -8.14 6.27 -6.35
CA LEU A 145 -7.37 6.59 -5.13
C LEU A 145 -6.46 7.81 -5.31
N GLY A 146 -6.20 8.24 -6.54
CA GLY A 146 -5.32 9.36 -6.86
C GLY A 146 -3.85 8.98 -7.02
N SER A 147 -3.54 7.70 -7.30
CA SER A 147 -2.17 7.26 -7.56
C SER A 147 -1.55 8.05 -8.72
N PRO A 148 -0.40 8.74 -8.55
CA PRO A 148 0.25 9.46 -9.64
C PRO A 148 0.69 8.54 -10.79
N PHE A 149 1.14 7.33 -10.42
CA PHE A 149 1.49 6.26 -11.34
C PHE A 149 1.10 4.92 -10.72
N THR A 150 0.69 3.99 -11.56
CA THR A 150 0.42 2.60 -11.20
C THR A 150 1.35 1.72 -12.02
N PHE A 151 2.19 0.93 -11.36
CA PHE A 151 3.06 -0.05 -12.00
C PHE A 151 2.53 -1.46 -11.79
N ALA A 152 2.88 -2.38 -12.69
CA ALA A 152 2.48 -3.77 -12.59
C ALA A 152 3.41 -4.55 -11.65
N THR A 153 2.82 -5.42 -10.83
CA THR A 153 3.53 -6.39 -9.99
C THR A 153 2.64 -7.64 -9.83
N THR A 154 3.16 -8.68 -9.21
CA THR A 154 2.37 -9.83 -8.76
C THR A 154 2.14 -9.76 -7.26
N LEU A 155 1.10 -10.42 -6.77
CA LEU A 155 0.86 -10.51 -5.31
C LEU A 155 2.04 -11.10 -4.58
N GLU A 156 2.69 -12.11 -5.19
CA GLU A 156 3.86 -12.73 -4.61
C GLU A 156 5.02 -11.75 -4.44
N GLN A 157 5.27 -10.90 -5.44
CA GLN A 157 6.33 -9.91 -5.36
C GLN A 157 5.98 -8.78 -4.40
N GLU A 158 4.74 -8.33 -4.41
CA GLU A 158 4.27 -7.22 -3.59
C GLU A 158 4.35 -7.55 -2.10
N TYR A 159 3.76 -8.67 -1.63
CA TYR A 159 3.84 -9.03 -0.21
C TYR A 159 5.28 -9.24 0.26
N LYS A 160 6.12 -9.86 -0.60
CA LYS A 160 7.53 -10.08 -0.26
C LYS A 160 8.25 -8.76 -0.08
N SER A 161 8.03 -7.82 -1.00
CA SER A 161 8.70 -6.51 -0.96
C SER A 161 8.17 -5.59 0.13
N ASP A 162 6.87 -5.62 0.44
CA ASP A 162 6.23 -4.72 1.40
C ASP A 162 6.58 -5.11 2.83
N ILE A 163 6.36 -6.37 3.21
CA ILE A 163 6.66 -6.92 4.53
C ILE A 163 8.17 -6.82 4.84
N PHE A 164 9.02 -7.07 3.84
CA PHE A 164 10.46 -6.83 3.92
C PHE A 164 10.78 -5.34 4.07
N GLY A 165 10.14 -4.47 3.27
CA GLY A 165 10.38 -3.03 3.28
C GLY A 165 10.06 -2.37 4.61
N GLU A 166 8.93 -2.72 5.24
CA GLU A 166 8.52 -2.21 6.56
C GLU A 166 9.46 -2.65 7.68
N ARG A 167 9.94 -3.90 7.65
CA ARG A 167 10.98 -4.39 8.59
C ARG A 167 12.34 -3.77 8.29
N GLY A 168 12.60 -3.51 7.02
CA GLY A 168 13.78 -2.83 6.52
C GLY A 168 13.68 -1.31 6.68
N ILE A 169 14.06 -0.59 5.64
CA ILE A 169 14.34 0.85 5.73
C ILE A 169 13.11 1.72 6.00
N LEU A 170 11.89 1.24 5.72
CA LEU A 170 10.67 2.06 5.87
C LEU A 170 10.31 2.30 7.34
N LEU A 171 10.63 1.36 8.25
CA LEU A 171 10.36 1.52 9.68
C LEU A 171 11.40 0.83 10.57
N GLY A 172 11.52 -0.50 10.49
CA GLY A 172 12.31 -1.28 11.46
C GLY A 172 13.80 -0.92 11.47
N ALA A 173 14.47 -0.97 10.31
CA ALA A 173 15.88 -0.68 10.21
C ALA A 173 16.20 0.80 10.54
N VAL A 174 15.37 1.75 10.06
CA VAL A 174 15.60 3.17 10.37
C VAL A 174 15.44 3.44 11.87
N HIS A 175 14.48 2.78 12.55
CA HIS A 175 14.36 2.85 14.01
C HIS A 175 15.63 2.35 14.71
N GLY A 176 16.11 1.15 14.35
CA GLY A 176 17.35 0.61 14.92
C GLY A 176 18.57 1.49 14.69
N ILE A 177 18.69 2.07 13.49
CA ILE A 177 19.77 3.00 13.13
C ILE A 177 19.73 4.25 14.00
N VAL A 178 18.57 4.93 14.11
CA VAL A 178 18.49 6.17 14.91
C VAL A 178 18.77 5.92 16.38
N GLU A 179 18.28 4.83 16.96
CA GLU A 179 18.54 4.45 18.36
C GLU A 179 20.03 4.17 18.61
N SER A 180 20.65 3.39 17.73
CA SER A 180 22.08 3.07 17.83
C SER A 180 22.96 4.31 17.68
N MET A 181 22.62 5.18 16.73
CA MET A 181 23.36 6.42 16.48
C MET A 181 23.19 7.42 17.62
N PHE A 182 21.96 7.59 18.12
CA PHE A 182 21.66 8.48 19.24
C PHE A 182 22.47 8.07 20.48
N ARG A 183 22.48 6.78 20.81
CA ARG A 183 23.28 6.22 21.92
C ARG A 183 24.77 6.47 21.72
N ARG A 184 25.28 6.19 20.51
CA ARG A 184 26.69 6.44 20.19
C ARG A 184 27.06 7.91 20.38
N TYR A 185 26.23 8.84 19.91
CA TYR A 185 26.53 10.26 20.02
C TYR A 185 26.52 10.75 21.47
N THR A 186 25.53 10.34 22.26
CA THR A 186 25.45 10.72 23.68
C THR A 186 26.57 10.11 24.52
N GLU A 187 26.95 8.86 24.26
CA GLU A 187 28.12 8.22 24.89
C GLU A 187 29.44 8.93 24.55
N ASN A 188 29.53 9.59 23.39
CA ASN A 188 30.67 10.40 23.00
C ASN A 188 30.56 11.88 23.42
N GLY A 189 29.62 12.22 24.31
CA GLY A 189 29.50 13.53 24.94
C GLY A 189 28.65 14.56 24.19
N MET A 190 27.95 14.16 23.12
CA MET A 190 26.96 15.01 22.46
C MET A 190 25.72 15.17 23.36
N SER A 191 25.12 16.36 23.37
CA SER A 191 23.86 16.56 24.10
C SER A 191 22.71 15.76 23.47
N GLU A 192 21.69 15.38 24.25
CA GLU A 192 20.53 14.63 23.76
C GLU A 192 19.80 15.38 22.63
N ASP A 193 19.59 16.70 22.78
CA ASP A 193 18.95 17.53 21.76
C ASP A 193 19.73 17.53 20.44
N GLU A 194 21.06 17.63 20.52
CA GLU A 194 21.93 17.62 19.33
C GLU A 194 22.02 16.23 18.70
N ALA A 195 22.06 15.17 19.51
CA ALA A 195 22.04 13.80 19.04
C ALA A 195 20.73 13.47 18.31
N TYR A 196 19.59 13.96 18.80
CA TYR A 196 18.30 13.80 18.15
C TYR A 196 18.26 14.51 16.79
N LYS A 197 18.74 15.76 16.73
CA LYS A 197 18.85 16.53 15.48
C LYS A 197 19.75 15.85 14.45
N ASN A 198 20.90 15.35 14.89
CA ASN A 198 21.88 14.66 14.04
C ASN A 198 21.47 13.22 13.67
N THR A 199 20.30 12.74 14.11
CA THR A 199 19.77 11.42 13.75
C THR A 199 18.38 11.53 13.12
N VAL A 200 17.34 11.72 13.93
CA VAL A 200 15.94 11.67 13.49
C VAL A 200 15.61 12.82 12.54
N GLU A 201 15.91 14.07 12.91
CA GLU A 201 15.62 15.22 12.04
C GLU A 201 16.43 15.18 10.75
N CYS A 202 17.71 14.81 10.84
CA CYS A 202 18.60 14.67 9.69
C CYS A 202 18.07 13.64 8.68
N ILE A 203 17.73 12.43 9.13
CA ILE A 203 17.31 11.33 8.25
C ILE A 203 15.94 11.61 7.62
N THR A 204 15.00 12.18 8.38
CA THR A 204 13.64 12.46 7.89
C THR A 204 13.55 13.73 7.02
N GLY A 205 14.66 14.48 6.88
CA GLY A 205 14.67 15.78 6.22
C GLY A 205 14.91 15.81 4.70
N THR A 206 15.83 15.02 4.11
CA THR A 206 16.40 15.41 2.78
C THR A 206 16.82 14.27 1.83
N ILE A 207 15.87 13.52 1.27
CA ILE A 207 16.14 12.60 0.13
C ILE A 207 15.25 12.86 -1.11
N SER A 208 14.05 13.43 -0.90
CA SER A 208 12.92 13.32 -1.83
C SER A 208 13.15 13.85 -3.26
N THR A 209 14.02 14.84 -3.49
CA THR A 209 14.08 15.55 -4.79
C THR A 209 15.33 15.33 -5.64
N MET A 210 16.45 14.86 -5.07
CA MET A 210 17.75 14.85 -5.78
C MET A 210 18.48 13.50 -5.77
N GLY A 211 17.97 12.50 -5.04
CA GLY A 211 18.56 11.16 -4.95
C GLY A 211 19.82 11.07 -4.08
N MET A 212 20.31 9.84 -3.87
CA MET A 212 21.39 9.55 -2.92
C MET A 212 22.74 10.18 -3.26
N LEU A 213 23.09 10.25 -4.56
CA LEU A 213 24.36 10.86 -4.99
C LEU A 213 24.41 12.36 -4.68
N ALA A 214 23.27 13.05 -4.72
CA ALA A 214 23.20 14.48 -4.37
C ALA A 214 23.47 14.70 -2.89
N VAL A 215 22.99 13.81 -2.02
CA VAL A 215 23.30 13.85 -0.58
C VAL A 215 24.81 13.78 -0.38
N HIS A 216 25.47 12.74 -0.92
CA HIS A 216 26.93 12.60 -0.85
C HIS A 216 27.67 13.81 -1.43
N ASN A 217 27.24 14.30 -2.59
CA ASN A 217 27.91 15.41 -3.27
C ASN A 217 27.75 16.76 -2.55
N SER A 218 26.69 16.92 -1.75
CA SER A 218 26.46 18.13 -0.96
C SER A 218 27.36 18.24 0.28
N LEU A 219 28.02 17.15 0.68
CA LEU A 219 28.94 17.12 1.82
C LEU A 219 30.26 17.84 1.53
N SER A 220 30.89 18.37 2.58
CA SER A 220 32.27 18.86 2.55
C SER A 220 33.26 17.72 2.25
N ALA A 221 34.52 18.05 1.95
CA ALA A 221 35.56 17.04 1.75
C ALA A 221 35.76 16.14 2.98
N GLU A 222 35.67 16.72 4.18
CA GLU A 222 35.70 16.02 5.47
C GLU A 222 34.45 15.16 5.65
N GLY A 223 33.26 15.71 5.38
CA GLY A 223 31.99 14.99 5.50
C GLY A 223 31.89 13.79 4.55
N LYS A 224 32.51 13.86 3.35
CA LYS A 224 32.60 12.71 2.45
C LYS A 224 33.44 11.57 3.03
N LYS A 225 34.55 11.88 3.71
CA LYS A 225 35.37 10.86 4.39
C LYS A 225 34.61 10.20 5.54
N GLU A 226 33.85 11.00 6.30
CA GLU A 226 32.99 10.47 7.37
C GLU A 226 31.88 9.59 6.79
N PHE A 227 31.24 10.02 5.71
CA PHE A 227 30.24 9.22 4.97
C PHE A 227 30.82 7.90 4.49
N GLU A 228 31.98 7.91 3.82
CA GLU A 228 32.63 6.69 3.32
C GLU A 228 33.00 5.73 4.45
N THR A 229 33.49 6.26 5.57
CA THR A 229 33.80 5.47 6.77
C THR A 229 32.55 4.79 7.32
N ALA A 230 31.46 5.55 7.48
CA ALA A 230 30.20 5.01 7.97
C ALA A 230 29.60 4.00 6.99
N TYR A 231 29.53 4.33 5.70
CA TYR A 231 28.96 3.47 4.65
C TYR A 231 29.73 2.16 4.52
N SER A 232 31.07 2.22 4.46
CA SER A 232 31.91 1.02 4.33
C SER A 232 31.80 0.10 5.54
N ALA A 233 31.58 0.65 6.74
CA ALA A 233 31.44 -0.13 7.96
C ALA A 233 30.02 -0.69 8.17
N SER A 234 28.99 -0.03 7.65
CA SER A 234 27.58 -0.39 7.90
C SER A 234 26.96 -1.24 6.79
N TYR A 235 27.46 -1.17 5.55
CA TYR A 235 26.81 -1.83 4.41
C TYR A 235 26.58 -3.32 4.63
N TYR A 236 27.64 -4.08 4.95
CA TYR A 236 27.54 -5.53 5.12
C TYR A 236 26.72 -5.94 6.36
N PRO A 237 26.92 -5.35 7.56
CA PRO A 237 26.06 -5.65 8.71
C PRO A 237 24.58 -5.37 8.46
N CYS A 238 24.25 -4.26 7.78
CA CYS A 238 22.86 -3.99 7.41
C CYS A 238 22.34 -4.98 6.37
N MET A 239 23.15 -5.32 5.36
CA MET A 239 22.78 -6.28 4.33
C MET A 239 22.53 -7.67 4.92
N ASP A 240 23.30 -8.10 5.91
CA ASP A 240 23.15 -9.41 6.57
C ASP A 240 21.74 -9.57 7.17
N ILE A 241 21.32 -8.59 7.98
CA ILE A 241 19.98 -8.56 8.61
C ILE A 241 18.88 -8.42 7.56
N LEU A 242 19.08 -7.59 6.53
CA LEU A 242 18.09 -7.44 5.47
C LEU A 242 17.95 -8.72 4.64
N TYR A 243 19.06 -9.41 4.38
CA TYR A 243 19.06 -10.65 3.62
C TYR A 243 18.34 -11.77 4.38
N GLU A 244 18.66 -11.95 5.67
CA GLU A 244 17.94 -12.85 6.58
C GLU A 244 16.43 -12.52 6.60
N CYS A 245 16.08 -11.26 6.80
CA CYS A 245 14.68 -10.81 6.83
C CYS A 245 13.95 -11.13 5.51
N TYR A 246 14.60 -10.98 4.36
CA TYR A 246 13.98 -11.28 3.08
C TYR A 246 13.77 -12.79 2.90
N GLU A 247 14.74 -13.62 3.28
CA GLU A 247 14.61 -15.09 3.21
C GLU A 247 13.46 -15.59 4.10
N ASP A 248 13.34 -15.06 5.32
CA ASP A 248 12.24 -15.39 6.23
C ASP A 248 10.87 -15.04 5.64
N VAL A 249 10.73 -13.82 5.10
CA VAL A 249 9.48 -13.37 4.45
C VAL A 249 9.16 -14.20 3.21
N ALA A 250 10.18 -14.56 2.42
CA ALA A 250 9.98 -15.33 1.20
C ALA A 250 9.55 -16.79 1.47
N LEU A 251 10.00 -17.37 2.59
CA LEU A 251 9.71 -18.74 3.00
C LEU A 251 8.41 -18.88 3.80
N GLU A 252 7.95 -17.81 4.45
CA GLU A 252 6.78 -17.87 5.31
C GLU A 252 5.46 -17.83 4.53
N VAL A 253 4.93 -19.04 4.25
CA VAL A 253 3.65 -19.27 3.56
C VAL A 253 2.46 -18.59 4.25
N ARG A 254 2.54 -18.29 5.56
CA ARG A 254 1.49 -17.58 6.28
C ARG A 254 1.26 -16.18 5.72
N PHE A 255 2.32 -15.47 5.32
CA PHE A 255 2.20 -14.15 4.69
C PHE A 255 1.62 -14.23 3.27
N ALA A 256 1.92 -15.31 2.53
CA ALA A 256 1.30 -15.55 1.24
C ALA A 256 -0.22 -15.74 1.36
N VAL A 257 -0.72 -16.41 2.41
CA VAL A 257 -2.17 -16.56 2.68
C VAL A 257 -2.84 -15.22 3.04
N LEU A 258 -2.10 -14.35 3.74
CA LEU A 258 -2.55 -13.02 4.16
C LEU A 258 -2.74 -12.06 2.98
N TYR A 259 -1.75 -11.95 2.11
CA TYR A 259 -1.82 -11.09 0.93
C TYR A 259 -2.61 -11.66 -0.23
N TRP A 260 -2.76 -12.99 -0.29
CA TRP A 260 -3.75 -13.59 -1.18
C TRP A 260 -5.13 -12.99 -0.96
N LEU A 261 -5.44 -12.42 0.20
CA LEU A 261 -6.78 -11.89 0.50
C LEU A 261 -6.95 -10.40 0.21
N ASP A 262 -5.90 -9.61 0.15
CA ASP A 262 -6.01 -8.23 -0.33
C ASP A 262 -6.39 -8.18 -1.81
N VAL A 263 -6.06 -9.23 -2.58
CA VAL A 263 -6.27 -9.25 -4.04
C VAL A 263 -6.78 -10.59 -4.60
N ALA A 264 -7.14 -11.61 -3.82
CA ALA A 264 -7.98 -12.73 -4.32
C ALA A 264 -9.36 -12.21 -4.80
N PHE A 265 -9.68 -10.96 -4.46
CA PHE A 265 -10.71 -10.15 -5.07
C PHE A 265 -10.39 -9.67 -6.49
N MET A 266 -9.33 -10.17 -7.12
CA MET A 266 -9.05 -10.12 -8.55
C MET A 266 -9.05 -11.56 -9.06
N GLY A 267 -10.26 -12.09 -9.26
CA GLY A 267 -10.63 -13.43 -9.72
C GLY A 267 -9.51 -14.39 -10.17
N ARG A 268 -9.54 -15.61 -9.62
CA ARG A 268 -8.93 -16.82 -10.18
C ARG A 268 -9.07 -16.83 -11.72
N GLN A 269 -8.07 -16.37 -12.48
CA GLN A 269 -7.89 -16.64 -13.93
C GLN A 269 -6.58 -16.11 -14.53
N VAL A 270 -5.66 -15.49 -13.76
CA VAL A 270 -4.34 -15.06 -14.32
C VAL A 270 -3.47 -16.25 -14.75
N TYR A 271 -3.83 -17.50 -14.42
CA TYR A 271 -3.07 -18.70 -14.76
C TYR A 271 -3.27 -19.27 -16.19
N SER A 272 -3.85 -18.55 -17.17
CA SER A 272 -4.02 -19.16 -18.52
C SER A 272 -3.76 -18.30 -19.76
N VAL A 273 -3.31 -17.05 -19.66
CA VAL A 273 -3.09 -16.20 -20.86
C VAL A 273 -1.63 -16.22 -21.37
N SER A 274 -0.87 -17.28 -21.06
CA SER A 274 0.46 -17.53 -21.65
C SER A 274 0.52 -18.75 -22.58
N GLY A 275 -0.62 -19.24 -23.05
CA GLY A 275 -0.69 -20.29 -24.07
C GLY A 275 -1.75 -20.00 -25.12
N GLY A 276 -1.35 -19.32 -26.18
CA GLY A 276 -2.15 -19.04 -27.37
C GLY A 276 -1.32 -18.39 -28.45
#